data_AF-X1DQT0-F1
#
_entry.id   AF-X1DQT0-F1
#
_cell.length_a   1.000
_cell.length_b   1.000
_cell.length_c   1.000
_cell.angle_alpha   90.00
_cell.angle_beta   90.00
_cell.angle_gamma   90.00
#
_symmetry.space_group_name_H-M   'P 1'
#
loop_
_entity.id
_entity.type
_entity.pdbx_description
1 polymer ?
#
loop_
_entity_poly.entity_id
_entity_poly.type
_entity_poly.pdbx_seq_one_letter_code
_entity_poly.pdbx_strand_id
1 'polypeptide(L)'
;ASEDGTGVAMVLAQLRAWSKIPKSERPRSLLFCLSAGHLYGGIGAEKFARKYKNNLLKDVLVDVNLEHLCAKEVIENPQTHNFKLTKNLALGAVFISQIESLVALTTKAFKEHKIENMLLVPDNFFATPPIGEAGHFAIHGDLKVIHR
;
A
#
# COMPACT_ATOMS: atom_id res chain seq x y z
N ALA A 1 -3.10 -17.46 -4.26
CA ALA A 1 -3.27 -16.36 -3.29
C ALA A 1 -1.91 -15.76 -2.93
N SER A 2 -1.17 -15.25 -3.93
CA SER A 2 0.14 -14.61 -3.74
C SER A 2 0.03 -13.10 -3.55
N GLU A 3 -1.02 -12.49 -4.10
CA GLU A 3 -1.35 -11.05 -4.02
C GLU A 3 -1.50 -10.60 -2.55
N ASP A 4 -2.65 -10.87 -1.92
CA ASP A 4 -2.89 -10.47 -0.52
C ASP A 4 -1.89 -11.07 0.48
N GLY A 5 -1.38 -12.28 0.20
CA GLY A 5 -0.42 -12.95 1.08
C GLY A 5 0.87 -12.14 1.27
N THR A 6 1.33 -11.44 0.23
CA THR A 6 2.48 -10.55 0.34
C THR A 6 2.16 -9.28 1.12
N GLY A 7 0.99 -8.67 0.88
CA GLY A 7 0.48 -7.54 1.66
C GLY A 7 0.43 -7.82 3.16
N VAL A 8 -0.20 -8.93 3.55
CA VAL A 8 -0.29 -9.36 4.96
C VAL A 8 1.10 -9.55 5.57
N ALA A 9 2.03 -10.20 4.85
CA ALA A 9 3.39 -10.40 5.32
C ALA A 9 4.12 -9.06 5.55
N MET A 10 3.94 -8.07 4.67
CA MET A 10 4.51 -6.74 4.84
C MET A 10 3.93 -6.02 6.07
N VAL A 11 2.61 -6.04 6.27
CA VAL A 11 1.97 -5.44 7.45
C VAL A 11 2.50 -6.06 8.75
N LEU A 12 2.62 -7.40 8.79
CA LEU A 12 3.16 -8.10 9.96
C LEU A 12 4.65 -7.80 10.20
N ALA A 13 5.45 -7.67 9.13
CA ALA A 13 6.84 -7.27 9.24
C ALA A 13 6.98 -5.85 9.82
N GLN A 14 6.16 -4.91 9.35
CA GLN A 14 6.13 -3.53 9.86
C GLN A 14 5.67 -3.49 11.32
N LEU A 15 4.64 -4.26 11.69
CA LEU A 15 4.18 -4.40 13.07
C LEU A 15 5.31 -4.92 13.98
N ARG A 16 6.05 -5.95 13.53
CA ARG A 16 7.17 -6.52 14.28
C ARG A 16 8.34 -5.54 14.42
N ALA A 17 8.63 -4.74 13.39
CA ALA A 17 9.66 -3.71 13.47
C ALA A 17 9.24 -2.60 14.45
N TRP A 18 8.01 -2.10 14.32
CA TRP A 18 7.46 -1.04 15.13
C TRP A 18 7.31 -1.42 16.61
N SER A 19 6.96 -2.67 16.91
CA SER A 19 6.79 -3.14 18.30
C SER A 19 8.07 -3.11 19.11
N LYS A 20 9.25 -3.13 18.46
CA LYS A 20 10.57 -3.04 19.11
C LYS A 20 10.94 -1.62 19.53
N ILE A 21 10.26 -0.60 19.01
CA ILE A 21 10.53 0.80 19.36
C ILE A 21 9.80 1.12 20.68
N PRO A 22 10.48 1.60 21.73
CA PRO A 22 9.85 1.97 23.00
C PRO A 22 8.73 2.99 22.80
N LYS A 23 7.65 2.89 23.58
CA LYS A 23 6.49 3.79 23.43
C LYS A 23 6.86 5.27 23.57
N SER A 24 7.83 5.61 24.43
CA SER A 24 8.35 6.96 24.65
C SER A 24 9.10 7.55 23.45
N GLU A 25 9.59 6.70 22.54
CA GLU A 25 10.39 7.10 21.37
C GLU A 25 9.55 7.17 20.09
N ARG A 26 8.28 6.76 20.13
CA ARG A 26 7.41 6.72 18.95
C ARG A 26 6.90 8.12 18.61
N PRO A 27 7.24 8.68 17.43
CA PRO A 27 6.80 10.03 17.05
C PRO A 27 5.29 10.14 16.79
N ARG A 28 4.62 9.02 16.44
CA ARG A 28 3.19 8.92 16.15
C ARG A 28 2.67 7.53 16.51
N SER A 29 1.36 7.36 16.55
CA SER A 29 0.71 6.04 16.62
C SER A 29 0.56 5.45 15.22
N LEU A 30 0.68 4.12 15.09
CA LEU A 30 0.35 3.37 13.88
C LEU A 30 -0.82 2.44 14.17
N LEU A 31 -1.80 2.42 13.26
CA LEU A 31 -2.86 1.43 13.23
C LEU A 31 -2.50 0.38 12.16
N PHE A 32 -2.38 -0.88 12.57
CA PHE A 32 -2.18 -1.99 11.64
C PHE A 32 -3.52 -2.65 11.38
N CYS A 33 -3.95 -2.69 10.12
CA CYS A 33 -5.21 -3.28 9.71
C CYS A 33 -4.94 -4.45 8.76
N LEU A 34 -5.59 -5.59 9.00
CA LEU A 34 -5.70 -6.69 8.05
C LEU A 34 -7.18 -6.84 7.73
N SER A 35 -7.55 -6.68 6.46
CA SER A 35 -8.92 -6.85 5.97
C SER A 35 -9.08 -8.23 5.30
N ALA A 36 -10.29 -8.52 4.86
CA ALA A 36 -10.59 -9.75 4.13
C ALA A 36 -11.64 -9.49 3.05
N GLY A 37 -11.75 -10.40 2.10
CA GLY A 37 -12.72 -10.32 1.03
C GLY A 37 -12.31 -9.38 -0.10
N HIS A 38 -11.00 -9.22 -0.36
CA HIS A 38 -10.45 -8.50 -1.51
C HIS A 38 -11.15 -8.91 -2.82
N LEU A 39 -11.11 -10.22 -3.11
CA LEU A 39 -11.76 -10.84 -4.27
C LEU A 39 -13.30 -10.93 -4.16
N TYR A 40 -13.88 -10.45 -3.06
CA TYR A 40 -15.32 -10.32 -2.86
C TYR A 40 -15.71 -8.83 -2.76
N GLY A 41 -15.12 -8.03 -3.64
CA GLY A 41 -15.36 -6.58 -3.75
C GLY A 41 -14.89 -5.79 -2.54
N GLY A 42 -13.84 -6.23 -1.85
CA GLY A 42 -13.27 -5.55 -0.68
C GLY A 42 -14.22 -5.41 0.51
N ILE A 43 -15.21 -6.32 0.66
CA ILE A 43 -16.29 -6.19 1.65
C ILE A 43 -15.80 -5.98 3.10
N GLY A 44 -14.65 -6.55 3.47
CA GLY A 44 -14.08 -6.38 4.80
C GLY A 44 -13.55 -4.97 5.02
N ALA A 45 -12.82 -4.41 4.06
CA ALA A 45 -12.32 -3.04 4.11
C ALA A 45 -13.48 -2.04 4.13
N GLU A 46 -14.50 -2.23 3.28
CA GLU A 46 -15.70 -1.39 3.28
C GLU A 46 -16.42 -1.42 4.64
N LYS A 47 -16.74 -2.61 5.15
CA LYS A 47 -17.45 -2.74 6.43
C LYS A 47 -16.66 -2.11 7.58
N PHE A 48 -15.35 -2.30 7.60
CA PHE A 48 -14.48 -1.69 8.60
C PHE A 48 -14.51 -0.17 8.48
N ALA A 49 -14.26 0.37 7.29
CA ALA A 49 -14.19 1.80 7.05
C ALA A 49 -15.49 2.50 7.42
N ARG A 50 -16.65 1.97 7.00
CA ARG A 50 -17.97 2.52 7.37
C ARG A 50 -18.21 2.48 8.87
N LYS A 51 -17.89 1.35 9.52
CA LYS A 51 -18.12 1.18 10.96
C LYS A 51 -17.26 2.14 11.78
N TYR A 52 -16.03 2.39 11.33
CA TYR A 52 -15.03 3.10 12.11
C TYR A 52 -14.73 4.54 11.65
N LYS A 53 -15.44 5.02 10.60
CA LYS A 53 -15.29 6.36 10.02
C LYS A 53 -15.26 7.46 11.09
N ASN A 54 -16.28 7.49 11.94
CA ASN A 54 -16.49 8.58 12.89
C ASN A 54 -15.82 8.35 14.27
N ASN A 55 -15.00 7.31 14.44
CA ASN A 55 -14.30 7.03 15.70
C ASN A 55 -12.80 6.78 15.55
N LEU A 56 -12.38 5.62 15.06
CA LEU A 56 -10.99 5.22 14.97
C LEU A 56 -10.31 5.87 13.77
N LEU A 57 -11.03 6.00 12.64
CA LEU A 57 -10.47 6.53 11.40
C LEU A 57 -10.43 8.06 11.37
N LYS A 58 -11.24 8.76 12.17
CA LYS A 58 -11.24 10.23 12.21
C LYS A 58 -9.88 10.85 12.58
N ASP A 59 -9.05 10.10 13.32
CA ASP A 59 -7.74 10.53 13.80
C ASP A 59 -6.59 10.01 12.91
N VAL A 60 -6.91 9.28 11.83
CA VAL A 60 -5.94 8.74 10.87
C VAL A 60 -5.61 9.80 9.83
N LEU A 61 -4.32 10.13 9.71
CA LEU A 61 -3.84 11.15 8.77
C LEU A 61 -3.70 10.63 7.33
N VAL A 62 -3.28 9.38 7.20
CA VAL A 62 -2.99 8.72 5.93
C VAL A 62 -3.16 7.21 6.10
N ASP A 63 -3.78 6.59 5.11
CA ASP A 63 -3.78 5.14 4.90
C ASP A 63 -2.61 4.74 4.01
N VAL A 64 -1.77 3.84 4.49
CA VAL A 64 -0.67 3.25 3.73
C VAL A 64 -1.03 1.80 3.45
N ASN A 65 -1.62 1.58 2.28
CA ASN A 65 -2.15 0.30 1.87
C ASN A 65 -1.07 -0.52 1.15
N LEU A 66 -0.83 -1.73 1.63
CA LEU A 66 0.22 -2.63 1.16
C LEU A 66 -0.41 -3.94 0.63
N GLU A 67 -0.43 -4.10 -0.68
CA GLU A 67 -0.98 -5.24 -1.42
C GLU A 67 0.14 -6.04 -2.09
N HIS A 68 0.99 -5.40 -2.91
CA HIS A 68 2.00 -6.12 -3.69
C HIS A 68 3.45 -5.79 -3.29
N LEU A 69 4.27 -6.84 -3.12
CA LEU A 69 5.72 -6.70 -3.01
C LEU A 69 6.35 -6.56 -4.41
N CYS A 70 7.41 -5.74 -4.52
CA CYS A 70 8.25 -5.64 -5.73
C CYS A 70 8.62 -7.03 -6.28
N ALA A 71 8.07 -7.37 -7.45
CA ALA A 71 8.48 -8.54 -8.19
C ALA A 71 9.89 -8.33 -8.77
N LYS A 72 10.59 -9.44 -9.04
CA LYS A 72 11.72 -9.39 -9.97
C LYS A 72 11.18 -9.29 -11.38
N GLU A 73 11.91 -8.59 -12.24
CA GLU A 73 11.61 -8.61 -13.67
C GLU A 73 11.66 -10.05 -14.19
N VAL A 74 10.80 -10.34 -15.15
CA VAL A 74 10.69 -11.64 -15.80
C VAL A 74 10.87 -11.45 -17.30
N ILE A 75 11.71 -12.28 -17.90
CA ILE A 75 11.85 -12.34 -19.37
C ILE A 75 11.24 -13.65 -19.84
N GLU A 76 10.39 -13.56 -20.86
CA GLU A 76 9.83 -14.71 -21.57
C GLU A 76 10.79 -15.17 -22.67
N ASN A 77 11.02 -16.48 -22.77
CA ASN A 77 11.70 -17.06 -23.92
C ASN A 77 10.75 -17.07 -25.13
N PRO A 78 11.07 -16.41 -26.25
CA PRO A 78 10.13 -16.26 -27.36
C PRO A 78 9.88 -17.54 -28.17
N GLN A 79 10.69 -18.60 -27.98
CA GLN A 79 10.48 -19.89 -28.64
C GLN A 79 9.75 -20.89 -27.74
N THR A 80 10.06 -20.90 -26.44
CA THR A 80 9.52 -21.90 -25.51
C THR A 80 8.41 -21.37 -24.61
N HIS A 81 8.19 -20.05 -24.60
CA HIS A 81 7.27 -19.34 -23.70
C HIS A 81 7.56 -19.56 -22.21
N ASN A 82 8.77 -20.04 -21.87
CA ASN A 82 9.19 -20.18 -20.49
C ASN A 82 9.63 -18.84 -19.90
N PHE A 83 9.19 -18.57 -18.67
CA PHE A 83 9.53 -17.36 -17.93
C PHE A 83 10.77 -17.55 -17.05
N LYS A 84 11.71 -16.61 -17.11
CA LYS A 84 12.90 -16.59 -16.25
C LYS A 84 13.01 -15.28 -15.49
N LEU A 85 13.14 -15.37 -14.17
CA LEU A 85 13.45 -14.22 -13.32
C LEU A 85 14.82 -13.64 -13.69
N THR A 86 14.91 -12.32 -13.81
CA THR A 86 16.18 -11.62 -14.00
C THR A 86 16.77 -11.22 -12.65
N LYS A 87 17.90 -10.49 -12.68
CA LYS A 87 18.48 -9.86 -11.49
C LYS A 87 17.89 -8.48 -11.19
N ASN A 88 17.13 -7.92 -12.12
CA ASN A 88 16.54 -6.59 -12.00
C ASN A 88 15.24 -6.65 -11.18
N LEU A 89 14.92 -5.54 -10.53
CA LEU A 89 13.58 -5.34 -9.98
C LEU A 89 12.63 -5.02 -11.13
N ALA A 90 11.41 -5.56 -11.06
CA ALA A 90 10.33 -5.11 -11.92
C ALA A 90 9.99 -3.66 -11.58
N LEU A 91 9.52 -2.90 -12.57
CA LEU A 91 8.96 -1.59 -12.36
C LEU A 91 7.76 -1.68 -11.42
N GLY A 92 7.79 -0.92 -10.33
CA GLY A 92 6.67 -0.77 -9.41
C GLY A 92 5.97 0.58 -9.57
N ALA A 93 4.78 0.68 -9.00
CA ALA A 93 4.06 1.94 -8.85
C ALA A 93 3.58 2.10 -7.40
N VAL A 94 3.55 3.34 -6.94
CA VAL A 94 2.82 3.78 -5.76
C VAL A 94 1.77 4.77 -6.23
N PHE A 95 0.52 4.47 -5.91
CA PHE A 95 -0.63 5.32 -6.15
C PHE A 95 -0.83 6.23 -4.95
N ILE A 96 -0.98 7.53 -5.17
CA ILE A 96 -0.97 8.51 -4.07
C ILE A 96 -2.07 9.56 -4.23
N SER A 97 -2.73 9.88 -3.12
CA SER A 97 -3.61 11.04 -3.07
C SER A 97 -2.84 12.31 -3.38
N GLN A 98 -3.42 13.15 -4.25
CA GLN A 98 -2.78 14.34 -4.82
C GLN A 98 -2.73 15.50 -3.82
N ILE A 99 -2.02 15.28 -2.71
CA ILE A 99 -1.75 16.26 -1.67
C ILE A 99 -0.27 16.59 -1.73
N GLU A 100 0.06 17.87 -1.94
CA GLU A 100 1.43 18.34 -2.17
C GLU A 100 2.41 17.85 -1.09
N SER A 101 2.04 17.97 0.19
CA SER A 101 2.88 17.52 1.30
C SER A 101 3.07 16.00 1.31
N LEU A 102 2.05 15.22 0.93
CA LEU A 102 2.13 13.77 0.89
C LEU A 102 3.03 13.31 -0.27
N VAL A 103 2.87 13.91 -1.45
CA VAL A 103 3.73 13.68 -2.62
C VAL A 103 5.18 14.04 -2.31
N ALA A 104 5.43 15.18 -1.66
CA ALA A 104 6.77 15.62 -1.29
C ALA A 104 7.43 14.67 -0.27
N LEU A 105 6.69 14.24 0.76
CA LEU A 105 7.19 13.30 1.77
C LEU A 105 7.50 11.93 1.18
N THR A 106 6.62 11.38 0.34
CA THR A 106 6.87 10.09 -0.34
C THR A 106 8.06 10.18 -1.29
N THR A 107 8.15 11.26 -2.07
CA THR A 107 9.30 11.51 -2.95
C THR A 107 10.61 11.62 -2.17
N LYS A 108 10.59 12.33 -1.03
CA LYS A 108 11.74 12.43 -0.14
C LYS A 108 12.15 11.06 0.40
N ALA A 109 11.19 10.26 0.87
CA ALA A 109 11.45 8.90 1.34
C ALA A 109 12.08 8.01 0.25
N PHE A 110 11.59 8.10 -1.00
CA PHE A 110 12.19 7.36 -2.12
C PHE A 110 13.66 7.75 -2.34
N LYS A 111 13.98 9.04 -2.28
CA LYS A 111 15.36 9.53 -2.42
C LYS A 111 16.26 9.07 -1.27
N GLU A 112 15.81 9.24 -0.03
CA GLU A 112 16.58 8.89 1.16
C GLU A 112 16.87 7.38 1.26
N HIS A 113 15.90 6.55 0.86
CA HIS A 113 16.03 5.09 0.87
C HIS A 113 16.53 4.51 -0.45
N LYS A 114 16.88 5.35 -1.43
CA LYS A 114 17.36 4.93 -2.75
C LYS A 114 16.41 3.90 -3.40
N ILE A 115 15.12 4.16 -3.33
CA ILE A 115 14.11 3.31 -3.95
C ILE A 115 14.16 3.56 -5.45
N GLU A 116 14.78 2.62 -6.16
CA GLU A 116 14.88 2.60 -7.61
C GLU A 116 13.70 1.84 -8.24
N ASN A 117 13.39 2.10 -9.52
CA ASN A 117 12.34 1.40 -10.28
C ASN A 117 10.92 1.51 -9.68
N MET A 118 10.59 2.66 -9.10
CA MET A 118 9.26 2.94 -8.56
C MET A 118 8.70 4.23 -9.16
N LEU A 119 7.49 4.18 -9.71
CA LEU A 119 6.75 5.34 -10.17
C LEU A 119 5.84 5.86 -9.06
N LEU A 120 5.67 7.17 -8.99
CA LEU A 120 4.64 7.80 -8.18
C LEU A 120 3.51 8.26 -9.12
N VAL A 121 2.33 7.71 -8.92
CA VAL A 121 1.18 7.85 -9.83
C VAL A 121 -0.01 8.42 -9.05
N PRO A 122 -0.81 9.34 -9.63
CA PRO A 122 -2.05 9.78 -8.99
C PRO A 122 -2.98 8.60 -8.66
N ASP A 123 -3.57 8.61 -7.48
CA ASP A 123 -4.47 7.55 -6.99
C ASP A 123 -5.71 7.32 -7.86
N ASN A 124 -6.11 8.31 -8.64
CA ASN A 124 -7.22 8.25 -9.57
C ASN A 124 -6.83 8.02 -11.04
N PHE A 125 -5.58 7.64 -11.32
CA PHE A 125 -5.09 7.51 -12.70
C PHE A 125 -5.83 6.44 -13.51
N PHE A 126 -6.14 5.28 -12.90
CA PHE A 126 -6.84 4.19 -13.58
C PHE A 126 -8.35 4.19 -13.36
N ALA A 127 -8.82 4.60 -12.17
CA ALA A 127 -10.23 4.64 -11.82
C ALA A 127 -10.48 5.60 -10.64
N THR A 128 -11.74 5.97 -10.41
CA THR A 128 -12.19 6.61 -9.17
C THR A 128 -13.33 5.79 -8.59
N PRO A 129 -13.25 5.30 -7.34
CA PRO A 129 -12.14 5.48 -6.38
C PRO A 129 -10.81 4.85 -6.80
N PRO A 130 -9.72 5.09 -6.04
CA PRO A 130 -8.48 4.35 -6.20
C PRO A 130 -8.73 2.84 -6.26
N ILE A 131 -7.94 2.14 -7.06
CA ILE A 131 -8.00 0.68 -7.19
C ILE A 131 -7.56 0.00 -5.89
N GLY A 132 -7.95 -1.28 -5.72
CA GLY A 132 -7.61 -2.08 -4.53
C GLY A 132 -8.34 -1.66 -3.25
N GLU A 133 -7.83 -2.10 -2.11
CA GLU A 133 -8.41 -1.88 -0.77
C GLU A 133 -8.45 -0.40 -0.41
N ALA A 134 -7.46 0.35 -0.88
CA ALA A 134 -7.32 1.76 -0.64
C ALA A 134 -8.58 2.55 -1.06
N GLY A 135 -9.27 2.12 -2.11
CA GLY A 135 -10.52 2.74 -2.57
C GLY A 135 -11.63 2.73 -1.51
N HIS A 136 -11.75 1.63 -0.76
CA HIS A 136 -12.76 1.50 0.29
C HIS A 136 -12.46 2.41 1.48
N PHE A 137 -11.20 2.51 1.88
CA PHE A 137 -10.77 3.43 2.94
C PHE A 137 -10.88 4.90 2.52
N ALA A 138 -10.59 5.21 1.25
CA ALA A 138 -10.75 6.55 0.71
C ALA A 138 -12.22 7.01 0.70
N ILE A 139 -13.14 6.21 0.14
CA ILE A 139 -14.56 6.63 0.04
C ILE A 139 -15.29 6.52 1.37
N HIS A 140 -15.09 5.40 2.10
CA HIS A 140 -15.92 5.10 3.26
C HIS A 140 -15.29 5.56 4.58
N GLY A 141 -13.97 5.79 4.59
CA GLY A 141 -13.23 6.30 5.74
C GLY A 141 -12.77 7.76 5.61
N ASP A 142 -12.99 8.40 4.45
CA ASP A 142 -12.48 9.74 4.10
C ASP A 142 -10.94 9.87 4.21
N LEU A 143 -10.22 8.75 4.02
CA LEU A 143 -8.77 8.71 4.19
C LEU A 143 -8.01 9.16 2.94
N LYS A 144 -6.81 9.71 3.16
CA LYS A 144 -5.82 9.98 2.12
C LYS A 144 -4.96 8.75 1.96
N VAL A 145 -4.61 8.37 0.73
CA VAL A 145 -3.99 7.07 0.47
C VAL A 145 -2.58 7.18 -0.08
N ILE A 146 -1.73 6.26 0.35
CA ILE A 146 -0.54 5.78 -0.34
C ILE A 146 -0.78 4.29 -0.55
N HIS A 147 -1.04 3.88 -1.79
CA HIS A 147 -1.40 2.52 -2.16
C HIS A 147 -0.32 1.88 -3.04
N ARG A 148 0.01 0.63 -2.73
CA ARG A 148 1.03 -0.16 -3.41
C ARG A 148 0.67 -1.63 -3.41
#